data_AF-K1UAU8-F1
#
_entry.id   AF-K1UAU8-F1
#
_cell.length_a   1.000
_cell.length_b   1.000
_cell.length_c   1.000
_cell.angle_alpha   90.00
_cell.angle_beta   90.00
_cell.angle_gamma   90.00
#
_symmetry.space_group_name_H-M   'P 1'
#
loop_
_entity.id
_entity.type
_entity.pdbx_description
1 polymer ?
#
loop_
_entity_poly.entity_id
_entity_poly.type
_entity_poly.pdbx_seq_one_letter_code
_entity_poly.pdbx_strand_id
1 'polypeptide(L)'
;GSNSVLKRDWDRFLGDIAVANRIIVGCDQLKALSESERGKYQSQAKIFRAMVMFDMVRLWGNFPVITTVGGDITEDNVEEMYPTYFPPQNTAEEAYAQIEKDLTEAVENPNTPTNDTSDKSILTKSVARAMLAKVYAEKPLRDYAKVIKYADELAADGFDLVEDFSDLWAYDTEKKDCRVRNTKEAILV
;
A
#
# COMPACT_ATOMS: atom_id res chain seq x y z
N GLY A 1 6.70 2.31 31.03
CA GLY A 1 5.26 2.48 30.80
C GLY A 1 5.02 2.45 29.31
N SER A 2 4.15 1.58 28.82
CA SER A 2 3.80 1.52 27.39
C SER A 2 2.76 2.59 27.07
N ASN A 3 3.00 3.37 26.01
CA ASN A 3 1.97 4.23 25.44
C ASN A 3 0.97 3.33 24.69
N SER A 4 -0.28 3.29 25.16
CA SER A 4 -1.32 2.42 24.60
C SER A 4 -1.65 2.75 23.14
N VAL A 5 -1.50 4.02 22.73
CA VAL A 5 -1.70 4.48 21.36
C VAL A 5 -0.61 3.91 20.45
N LEU A 6 0.66 4.04 20.84
CA LEU A 6 1.78 3.49 20.07
C LEU A 6 1.69 1.96 19.94
N LYS A 7 1.30 1.27 21.01
CA LYS A 7 1.10 -0.20 20.97
C LYS A 7 -0.03 -0.57 20.01
N ARG A 8 -1.18 0.12 20.10
CA ARG A 8 -2.33 -0.13 19.23
C ARG A 8 -1.95 0.03 17.76
N ASP A 9 -1.28 1.13 17.42
CA ASP A 9 -0.95 1.46 16.03
C ASP A 9 0.11 0.49 15.48
N TRP A 10 1.12 0.16 16.29
CA TRP A 10 2.13 -0.85 15.95
C TRP A 10 1.49 -2.22 15.64
N ASP A 11 0.65 -2.73 16.55
CA ASP A 11 -0.02 -4.02 16.37
C ASP A 11 -0.97 -4.00 15.17
N ARG A 12 -1.66 -2.87 14.95
CA ARG A 12 -2.57 -2.69 13.82
C ARG A 12 -1.83 -2.75 12.49
N PHE A 13 -0.74 -2.00 12.34
CA PHE A 13 0.01 -1.99 11.08
C PHE A 13 0.67 -3.34 10.77
N LEU A 14 1.25 -4.01 11.76
CA LEU A 14 1.77 -5.37 11.55
C LEU A 14 0.66 -6.36 11.18
N GLY A 15 -0.52 -6.23 11.77
CA GLY A 15 -1.70 -7.02 11.39
C GLY A 15 -2.13 -6.76 9.93
N ASP A 16 -2.13 -5.50 9.50
CA ASP A 16 -2.48 -5.11 8.13
C ASP A 16 -1.45 -5.63 7.11
N ILE A 17 -0.15 -5.58 7.44
CA ILE A 17 0.92 -6.22 6.64
C ILE A 17 0.69 -7.74 6.53
N ALA A 18 0.33 -8.41 7.63
CA ALA A 18 0.07 -9.84 7.61
C ALA A 18 -1.14 -10.21 6.72
N VAL A 19 -2.21 -9.39 6.72
CA VAL A 19 -3.34 -9.57 5.81
C VAL A 19 -2.91 -9.40 4.35
N ALA A 20 -2.12 -8.38 4.05
CA ALA A 20 -1.58 -8.18 2.70
C ALA A 20 -0.73 -9.38 2.24
N ASN A 21 0.16 -9.88 3.11
CA ASN A 21 1.00 -11.05 2.81
C ASN A 21 0.17 -12.29 2.51
N ARG A 22 -0.93 -12.52 3.22
CA ARG A 22 -1.84 -13.65 2.95
C ARG A 22 -2.45 -13.57 1.56
N ILE A 23 -2.79 -12.38 1.07
CA ILE A 23 -3.29 -12.22 -0.30
C ILE A 23 -2.15 -12.44 -1.29
N ILE A 24 -1.00 -11.78 -1.07
CA ILE A 24 0.15 -11.85 -1.98
C ILE A 24 0.62 -13.29 -2.17
N VAL A 25 0.87 -14.00 -1.08
CA VAL A 25 1.37 -15.39 -1.09
C VAL A 25 0.24 -16.39 -1.38
N GLY A 26 -0.95 -16.17 -0.81
CA GLY A 26 -2.06 -17.11 -0.91
C GLY A 26 -2.69 -17.16 -2.31
N CYS A 27 -2.69 -16.06 -3.07
CA CYS A 27 -3.23 -16.06 -4.42
C CYS A 27 -2.48 -17.01 -5.38
N ASP A 28 -1.22 -17.34 -5.11
CA ASP A 28 -0.46 -18.35 -5.88
C ASP A 28 -0.97 -19.77 -5.63
N GLN A 29 -1.52 -20.05 -4.45
CA GLN A 29 -2.02 -21.37 -4.06
C GLN A 29 -3.46 -21.62 -4.52
N LEU A 30 -4.19 -20.55 -4.86
CA LEU A 30 -5.59 -20.62 -5.28
C LEU A 30 -5.70 -20.93 -6.78
N LYS A 31 -6.02 -22.19 -7.09
CA LYS A 31 -6.26 -22.66 -8.47
C LYS A 31 -7.55 -22.12 -9.09
N ALA A 32 -8.47 -21.59 -8.28
CA ALA A 32 -9.75 -21.05 -8.75
C ALA A 32 -9.62 -19.65 -9.38
N LEU A 33 -8.52 -18.94 -9.12
CA LEU A 33 -8.27 -17.62 -9.70
C LEU A 33 -7.62 -17.76 -11.08
N SER A 34 -8.13 -17.02 -12.06
CA SER A 34 -7.41 -16.78 -13.30
C SER A 34 -6.11 -16.02 -13.04
N GLU A 35 -5.17 -16.07 -13.99
CA GLU A 35 -3.92 -15.31 -13.90
C GLU A 35 -4.18 -13.80 -13.81
N SER A 36 -5.21 -13.31 -14.49
CA SER A 36 -5.60 -11.90 -14.44
C SER A 36 -6.13 -11.50 -13.07
N GLU A 37 -7.03 -12.29 -12.48
CA GLU A 37 -7.54 -12.05 -11.13
C GLU A 37 -6.43 -12.13 -10.09
N ARG A 38 -5.54 -13.12 -10.20
CA ARG A 38 -4.36 -13.24 -9.33
C ARG A 38 -3.50 -11.98 -9.39
N GLY A 39 -3.15 -11.54 -10.60
CA GLY A 39 -2.35 -10.32 -10.79
C GLY A 39 -3.05 -9.07 -10.26
N LYS A 40 -4.37 -8.96 -10.45
CA LYS A 40 -5.20 -7.88 -9.91
C LYS A 40 -5.19 -7.83 -8.38
N TYR A 41 -5.37 -8.96 -7.70
CA TYR A 41 -5.41 -8.99 -6.23
C TYR A 41 -4.02 -8.83 -5.61
N GLN A 42 -3.00 -9.46 -6.19
CA GLN A 42 -1.62 -9.32 -5.71
C GLN A 42 -1.10 -7.89 -5.85
N SER A 43 -1.35 -7.22 -6.98
CA SER A 43 -0.92 -5.82 -7.17
C SER A 43 -1.58 -4.89 -6.16
N GLN A 44 -2.89 -5.01 -5.94
CA GLN A 44 -3.60 -4.22 -4.93
C GLN A 44 -3.06 -4.47 -3.51
N ALA A 45 -2.82 -5.74 -3.15
CA ALA A 45 -2.27 -6.09 -1.84
C ALA A 45 -0.84 -5.55 -1.64
N LYS A 46 0.00 -5.52 -2.69
CA LYS A 46 1.33 -4.90 -2.65
C LYS A 46 1.24 -3.39 -2.44
N ILE A 47 0.34 -2.69 -3.14
CA ILE A 47 0.12 -1.25 -2.95
C ILE A 47 -0.30 -0.97 -1.50
N PHE A 48 -1.25 -1.74 -0.97
CA PHE A 48 -1.69 -1.61 0.42
C PHE A 48 -0.55 -1.84 1.42
N ARG A 49 0.22 -2.93 1.25
CA ARG A 49 1.38 -3.23 2.11
C ARG A 49 2.41 -2.09 2.08
N ALA A 50 2.70 -1.55 0.90
CA ALA A 50 3.61 -0.44 0.74
C ALA A 50 3.12 0.84 1.43
N MET A 51 1.81 1.16 1.37
CA MET A 51 1.23 2.29 2.10
C MET A 51 1.43 2.14 3.61
N VAL A 52 1.10 0.97 4.16
CA VAL A 52 1.26 0.67 5.59
C VAL A 52 2.73 0.74 6.01
N MET A 53 3.63 0.09 5.26
CA MET A 53 5.06 0.12 5.53
C MET A 53 5.63 1.54 5.45
N PHE A 54 5.13 2.37 4.53
CA PHE A 54 5.55 3.76 4.40
C PHE A 54 5.10 4.61 5.60
N ASP A 55 3.90 4.40 6.15
CA ASP A 55 3.53 5.03 7.42
C ASP A 55 4.43 4.54 8.57
N MET A 56 4.69 3.22 8.65
CA MET A 56 5.53 2.66 9.71
C MET A 56 6.96 3.22 9.71
N VAL A 57 7.62 3.28 8.55
CA VAL A 57 8.99 3.79 8.46
C VAL A 57 9.08 5.27 8.87
N ARG A 58 8.04 6.07 8.61
CA ARG A 58 8.00 7.49 8.99
C ARG A 58 7.70 7.70 10.47
N LEU A 59 6.95 6.80 11.09
CA LEU A 59 6.60 6.87 12.51
C LEU A 59 7.67 6.28 13.44
N TRP A 60 8.29 5.16 13.07
CA TRP A 60 9.22 4.43 13.92
C TRP A 60 10.67 4.35 13.38
N GLY A 61 10.88 4.67 12.10
CA GLY A 61 12.16 4.40 11.44
C GLY A 61 12.31 2.91 11.17
N ASN A 62 12.90 2.18 12.12
CA ASN A 62 13.14 0.75 11.99
C ASN A 62 11.94 -0.06 12.43
N PHE A 63 11.55 -1.06 11.64
CA PHE A 63 10.48 -2.00 11.96
C PHE A 63 10.70 -3.33 11.23
N PRO A 64 10.06 -4.44 11.65
CA PRO A 64 10.21 -5.71 10.96
C PRO A 64 9.54 -5.70 9.58
N VAL A 65 10.32 -5.86 8.52
CA VAL A 65 9.82 -5.91 7.14
C VAL A 65 9.44 -7.35 6.81
N ILE A 66 8.16 -7.67 6.98
CA ILE A 66 7.63 -9.02 6.80
C ILE A 66 6.94 -9.12 5.43
N THR A 67 7.42 -10.01 4.57
CA THR A 67 6.84 -10.22 3.22
C THR A 67 6.31 -11.62 2.98
N THR A 68 6.49 -12.51 3.96
CA THR A 68 6.05 -13.91 3.94
C THR A 68 4.88 -14.13 4.90
N VAL A 69 4.31 -15.33 4.84
CA VAL A 69 3.33 -15.83 5.82
C VAL A 69 3.99 -16.95 6.60
N GLY A 70 3.92 -16.89 7.94
CA GLY A 70 4.42 -17.97 8.79
C GLY A 70 3.64 -19.27 8.56
N GLY A 71 4.37 -20.39 8.51
CA GLY A 71 3.79 -21.72 8.49
C GLY A 71 3.24 -22.11 9.88
N ASP A 72 2.50 -23.22 9.93
CA ASP A 72 1.99 -23.74 11.19
C ASP A 72 3.15 -24.15 12.12
N ILE A 73 3.06 -23.74 13.39
CA ILE A 73 4.03 -24.15 14.42
C ILE A 73 3.72 -25.59 14.84
N THR A 74 4.70 -26.47 14.68
CA THR A 74 4.74 -27.83 15.23
C THR A 74 5.84 -27.92 16.27
N GLU A 75 5.81 -28.97 17.10
CA GLU A 75 6.87 -29.24 18.08
C GLU A 75 8.26 -29.35 17.41
N ASP A 76 8.29 -29.87 16.18
CA ASP A 76 9.52 -30.11 15.42
C ASP A 76 10.09 -28.86 14.71
N ASN A 77 9.29 -27.81 14.49
CA ASN A 77 9.70 -26.64 13.69
C ASN A 77 9.70 -25.31 14.48
N VAL A 78 9.47 -25.36 15.80
CA VAL A 78 9.31 -24.16 16.64
C VAL A 78 10.50 -23.20 16.54
N GLU A 79 11.72 -23.72 16.51
CA GLU A 79 12.94 -22.90 16.39
C GLU A 79 13.08 -22.27 15.00
N GLU A 80 12.64 -22.96 13.94
CA GLU A 80 12.64 -22.46 12.56
C GLU A 80 11.55 -21.41 12.34
N MET A 81 10.39 -21.59 12.98
CA MET A 81 9.26 -20.67 12.87
C MET A 81 9.42 -19.43 13.74
N TYR A 82 10.16 -19.49 14.85
CA TYR A 82 10.31 -18.40 15.80
C TYR A 82 10.72 -17.05 15.16
N PRO A 83 11.71 -16.97 14.26
CA PRO A 83 12.08 -15.72 13.59
C PRO A 83 10.97 -15.16 12.69
N THR A 84 10.04 -15.99 12.25
CA THR A 84 8.89 -15.55 11.44
C THR A 84 7.80 -14.90 12.29
N TYR A 85 7.69 -15.29 13.56
CA TYR A 85 6.75 -14.69 14.53
C TYR A 85 7.34 -13.51 15.31
N PHE A 86 8.66 -13.52 15.52
CA PHE A 86 9.40 -12.47 16.20
C PHE A 86 10.58 -11.97 15.35
N PRO A 87 10.33 -11.41 14.16
CA PRO A 87 11.40 -10.95 13.29
C PRO A 87 12.17 -9.78 13.89
N PRO A 88 13.50 -9.70 13.65
CA PRO A 88 14.27 -8.53 14.01
C PRO A 88 13.76 -7.30 13.25
N GLN A 89 13.98 -6.10 13.81
CA GLN A 89 13.69 -4.88 13.09
C GLN A 89 14.67 -4.71 11.93
N ASN A 90 14.13 -4.37 10.77
CA ASN A 90 14.91 -3.93 9.62
C ASN A 90 15.21 -2.44 9.71
N THR A 91 16.22 -2.03 8.97
CA THR A 91 16.58 -0.62 8.82
C THR A 91 15.52 0.12 8.01
N ALA A 92 15.44 1.44 8.19
CA ALA A 92 14.61 2.28 7.33
C ALA A 92 14.95 2.07 5.84
N GLU A 93 16.24 1.95 5.48
CA GLU A 93 16.68 1.70 4.09
C GLU A 93 16.08 0.41 3.50
N GLU A 94 16.11 -0.69 4.26
CA GLU A 94 15.49 -1.95 3.85
C GLU A 94 13.97 -1.84 3.71
N ALA A 95 13.31 -1.10 4.60
CA ALA A 95 11.87 -0.85 4.49
C ALA A 95 11.53 -0.05 3.24
N TYR A 96 12.27 1.03 2.97
CA TYR A 96 12.10 1.83 1.76
C TYR A 96 12.35 1.02 0.49
N ALA A 97 13.36 0.16 0.47
CA ALA A 97 13.62 -0.73 -0.67
C ALA A 97 12.47 -1.72 -0.92
N GLN A 98 11.87 -2.26 0.14
CA GLN A 98 10.69 -3.14 0.01
C GLN A 98 9.45 -2.37 -0.47
N ILE A 99 9.24 -1.14 0.01
CA ILE A 99 8.17 -0.25 -0.45
C ILE A 99 8.32 0.07 -1.94
N GLU A 100 9.52 0.47 -2.39
CA GLU A 100 9.81 0.73 -3.80
C GLU A 100 9.49 -0.50 -4.64
N LYS A 101 9.99 -1.68 -4.24
CA LYS A 101 9.76 -2.94 -4.94
C LYS A 101 8.28 -3.26 -5.10
N ASP A 102 7.50 -3.20 -4.02
CA ASP A 102 6.06 -3.51 -4.06
C ASP A 102 5.30 -2.59 -5.01
N LEU A 103 5.62 -1.30 -4.98
CA LEU A 103 4.97 -0.31 -5.81
C LEU A 103 5.40 -0.42 -7.29
N THR A 104 6.68 -0.66 -7.58
CA THR A 104 7.15 -0.83 -8.96
C THR A 104 6.58 -2.10 -9.57
N GLU A 105 6.55 -3.22 -8.83
CA GLU A 105 5.93 -4.46 -9.29
C GLU A 105 4.43 -4.29 -9.55
N ALA A 106 3.74 -3.48 -8.75
CA ALA A 106 2.33 -3.15 -8.99
C ALA A 106 2.15 -2.28 -10.24
N VAL A 107 3.03 -1.31 -10.50
CA VAL A 107 3.00 -0.50 -11.73
C VAL A 107 3.25 -1.34 -12.98
N GLU A 108 4.23 -2.25 -12.91
CA GLU A 108 4.63 -3.11 -14.04
C GLU A 108 3.63 -4.23 -14.33
N ASN A 109 2.87 -4.68 -13.33
CA ASN A 109 1.87 -5.73 -13.54
C ASN A 109 0.76 -5.26 -14.50
N PRO A 110 0.49 -6.02 -15.59
CA PRO A 110 -0.52 -5.65 -16.59
C PRO A 110 -1.96 -5.79 -16.07
N ASN A 111 -2.18 -6.58 -15.01
CA ASN A 111 -3.50 -6.84 -14.43
C ASN A 111 -3.85 -5.87 -13.30
N THR A 112 -2.95 -4.94 -12.96
CA THR A 112 -3.24 -3.90 -11.97
C THR A 112 -4.37 -3.00 -12.46
N PRO A 113 -5.43 -2.77 -11.66
CA PRO A 113 -6.52 -1.91 -12.05
C PRO A 113 -6.03 -0.52 -12.50
N THR A 114 -6.58 0.00 -13.59
CA THR A 114 -6.34 1.37 -14.05
C THR A 114 -7.31 2.35 -13.39
N ASN A 115 -7.07 3.66 -13.52
CA ASN A 115 -7.97 4.68 -13.00
C ASN A 115 -9.41 4.46 -13.47
N ASP A 116 -10.33 4.35 -12.52
CA ASP A 116 -11.77 4.32 -12.75
C ASP A 116 -12.37 5.56 -12.07
N THR A 117 -12.98 6.44 -12.87
CA THR A 117 -13.59 7.67 -12.34
C THR A 117 -14.86 7.40 -11.54
N SER A 118 -15.46 6.21 -11.69
CA SER A 118 -16.69 5.80 -11.00
C SER A 118 -16.44 5.04 -9.70
N ASP A 119 -15.24 4.49 -9.49
CA ASP A 119 -14.87 3.79 -8.25
C ASP A 119 -13.42 4.12 -7.85
N LYS A 120 -13.28 5.05 -6.91
CA LYS A 120 -11.99 5.46 -6.34
C LYS A 120 -11.59 4.66 -5.10
N SER A 121 -12.32 3.60 -4.74
CA SER A 121 -11.97 2.74 -3.61
C SER A 121 -10.91 1.67 -3.97
N ILE A 122 -10.67 1.48 -5.26
CA ILE A 122 -9.75 0.46 -5.78
C ILE A 122 -8.31 0.97 -5.74
N LEU A 123 -7.37 0.13 -5.30
CA LEU A 123 -5.95 0.42 -5.34
C LEU A 123 -5.40 0.26 -6.77
N THR A 124 -5.53 1.33 -7.55
CA THR A 124 -5.15 1.36 -8.97
C THR A 124 -3.66 1.59 -9.19
N LYS A 125 -3.21 1.42 -10.43
CA LYS A 125 -1.86 1.78 -10.90
C LYS A 125 -1.53 3.26 -10.61
N SER A 126 -2.53 4.14 -10.68
CA SER A 126 -2.38 5.55 -10.34
C SER A 126 -2.06 5.76 -8.86
N VAL A 127 -2.65 4.97 -7.95
CA VAL A 127 -2.30 4.97 -6.53
C VAL A 127 -0.83 4.58 -6.34
N ALA A 128 -0.37 3.54 -7.03
CA ALA A 128 1.02 3.10 -6.96
C ALA A 128 2.00 4.18 -7.44
N ARG A 129 1.68 4.86 -8.56
CA ARG A 129 2.46 5.99 -9.09
C ARG A 129 2.52 7.17 -8.12
N ALA A 130 1.37 7.56 -7.55
CA ALA A 130 1.29 8.63 -6.57
C ALA A 130 2.13 8.31 -5.32
N MET A 131 2.10 7.05 -4.87
CA MET A 131 2.93 6.58 -3.75
C MET A 131 4.42 6.59 -4.11
N LEU A 132 4.82 6.13 -5.30
CA LEU A 132 6.21 6.19 -5.76
C LEU A 132 6.72 7.63 -5.80
N ALA A 133 5.93 8.57 -6.33
CA ALA A 133 6.28 9.98 -6.33
C ALA A 133 6.54 10.52 -4.90
N LYS A 134 5.73 10.12 -3.91
CA LYS A 134 5.96 10.47 -2.49
C LYS A 134 7.22 9.82 -1.93
N VAL A 135 7.41 8.53 -2.18
CA VAL A 135 8.57 7.77 -1.68
C VAL A 135 9.88 8.34 -2.23
N TYR A 136 9.95 8.63 -3.53
CA TYR A 136 11.15 9.25 -4.14
C TYR A 136 11.34 10.72 -3.79
N ALA A 137 10.37 11.40 -3.18
CA ALA A 137 10.57 12.75 -2.65
C ALA A 137 11.32 12.73 -1.31
N GLU A 138 11.39 11.58 -0.63
CA GLU A 138 11.92 11.41 0.72
C GLU A 138 13.24 10.62 0.75
N LYS A 139 14.06 10.86 1.77
CA LYS A 139 15.23 10.01 2.04
C LYS A 139 14.79 8.66 2.62
N PRO A 140 15.52 7.57 2.35
CA PRO A 140 16.83 7.49 1.70
C PRO A 140 16.77 7.38 0.17
N LEU A 141 15.63 7.00 -0.42
CA LEU A 141 15.50 6.70 -1.86
C LEU A 141 15.37 7.93 -2.77
N ARG A 142 15.55 9.13 -2.23
CA ARG A 142 15.24 10.38 -2.91
C ARG A 142 15.79 10.47 -4.34
N ASP A 143 14.89 10.62 -5.30
CA ASP A 143 15.20 10.73 -6.73
C ASP A 143 14.17 11.63 -7.42
N TYR A 144 14.50 12.92 -7.59
CA TYR A 144 13.59 13.90 -8.16
C TYR A 144 13.24 13.64 -9.63
N ALA A 145 14.09 12.93 -10.39
CA ALA A 145 13.76 12.57 -11.77
C ALA A 145 12.62 11.54 -11.79
N LYS A 146 12.65 10.57 -10.86
CA LYS A 146 11.54 9.63 -10.68
C LYS A 146 10.29 10.31 -10.13
N VAL A 147 10.41 11.31 -9.24
CA VAL A 147 9.26 12.10 -8.79
C VAL A 147 8.54 12.75 -9.97
N ILE A 148 9.28 13.45 -10.84
CA ILE A 148 8.72 14.10 -12.03
C ILE A 148 8.07 13.05 -12.94
N LYS A 149 8.77 11.95 -13.24
CA LYS A 149 8.24 10.86 -14.06
C LYS A 149 6.89 10.36 -13.55
N TYR A 150 6.79 9.99 -12.28
CA TYR A 150 5.55 9.42 -11.75
C TYR A 150 4.43 10.45 -11.58
N ALA A 151 4.78 11.72 -11.36
CA ALA A 151 3.81 12.81 -11.37
C ALA A 151 3.23 13.06 -12.77
N ASP A 152 4.08 13.04 -13.81
CA ASP A 152 3.64 13.21 -15.21
C ASP A 152 2.79 12.01 -15.67
N GLU A 153 3.18 10.79 -15.32
CA GLU A 153 2.38 9.58 -15.59
C GLU A 153 1.03 9.61 -14.87
N LEU A 154 0.99 10.12 -13.63
CA LEU A 154 -0.25 10.29 -12.88
C LEU A 154 -1.15 11.35 -13.53
N ALA A 155 -0.60 12.49 -13.95
CA ALA A 155 -1.38 13.49 -14.68
C ALA A 155 -1.96 12.92 -15.99
N ALA A 156 -1.20 12.09 -16.70
CA ALA A 156 -1.65 11.40 -17.90
C ALA A 156 -2.78 10.38 -17.65
N ASP A 157 -2.96 9.88 -16.42
CA ASP A 157 -4.07 9.00 -16.03
C ASP A 157 -5.42 9.74 -15.90
N GLY A 158 -5.44 11.08 -16.08
CA GLY A 158 -6.66 11.88 -16.21
C GLY A 158 -7.16 12.54 -14.91
N PHE A 159 -6.27 12.73 -13.93
CA PHE A 159 -6.59 13.50 -12.72
C PHE A 159 -6.43 15.00 -12.96
N ASP A 160 -7.28 15.79 -12.30
CA ASP A 160 -7.25 17.25 -12.38
C ASP A 160 -7.81 17.87 -11.10
N LEU A 161 -7.43 19.10 -10.80
CA LEU A 161 -7.83 19.80 -9.57
C LEU A 161 -9.31 20.18 -9.61
N VAL A 162 -10.01 20.03 -8.50
CA VAL A 162 -11.40 20.53 -8.39
C VAL A 162 -11.44 22.05 -8.53
N GLU A 163 -12.52 22.58 -9.10
CA GLU A 163 -12.70 24.03 -9.24
C GLU A 163 -13.01 24.68 -7.88
N ASP A 164 -13.82 24.00 -7.05
CA ASP A 164 -14.12 24.39 -5.69
C ASP A 164 -13.43 23.42 -4.72
N PHE A 165 -12.43 23.92 -3.99
CA PHE A 165 -11.71 23.16 -2.97
C PHE A 165 -12.63 22.56 -1.89
N SER A 166 -13.78 23.19 -1.62
CA SER A 166 -14.74 22.68 -0.64
C SER A 166 -15.33 21.33 -1.05
N ASP A 167 -15.40 21.01 -2.34
CA ASP A 167 -16.00 19.76 -2.83
C ASP A 167 -15.25 18.50 -2.40
N LEU A 168 -13.98 18.62 -1.99
CA LEU A 168 -13.20 17.51 -1.45
C LEU A 168 -13.73 17.00 -0.09
N TRP A 169 -14.37 17.89 0.68
CA TRP A 169 -14.74 17.61 2.08
C TRP A 169 -16.19 17.98 2.41
N ALA A 170 -16.88 18.62 1.47
CA ALA A 170 -18.23 19.13 1.70
C ALA A 170 -19.23 18.00 1.91
N TYR A 171 -20.07 18.18 2.92
CA TYR A 171 -21.20 17.32 3.21
C TYR A 171 -22.48 17.92 2.61
N ASP A 172 -23.26 17.07 1.95
CA ASP A 172 -24.60 17.38 1.46
C ASP A 172 -25.62 16.88 2.49
N THR A 173 -26.29 17.83 3.16
CA THR A 173 -27.23 17.53 4.23
C THR A 173 -28.50 16.82 3.75
N GLU A 174 -28.89 17.01 2.49
CA GLU A 174 -30.08 16.37 1.92
C GLU A 174 -29.76 14.92 1.53
N LYS A 175 -28.62 14.71 0.85
CA LYS A 175 -28.15 13.36 0.49
C LYS A 175 -27.64 12.57 1.69
N LYS A 176 -27.31 13.27 2.78
CA LYS A 176 -26.62 12.74 3.97
C LYS A 176 -25.28 12.06 3.64
N ASP A 177 -24.60 12.58 2.62
CA ASP A 177 -23.36 12.03 2.08
C ASP A 177 -22.40 13.18 1.68
N CYS A 178 -21.18 12.85 1.31
CA CYS A 178 -20.29 13.79 0.62
C CYS A 178 -20.97 14.40 -0.62
N ARG A 179 -20.71 15.68 -0.87
CA ARG A 179 -21.27 16.41 -2.02
C ARG A 179 -20.82 15.79 -3.34
N VAL A 180 -19.54 15.42 -3.40
CA VAL A 180 -18.91 14.74 -4.54
C VAL A 180 -18.03 13.60 -4.01
N ARG A 181 -18.41 12.35 -4.29
CA ARG A 181 -17.71 11.16 -3.76
C ARG A 181 -16.40 10.86 -4.47
N ASN A 182 -16.43 10.85 -5.81
CA ASN A 182 -15.28 10.54 -6.66
C ASN A 182 -14.90 11.80 -7.44
N THR A 183 -14.23 12.73 -6.76
CA THR A 183 -13.79 13.96 -7.43
C THR A 183 -12.74 13.63 -8.49
N LYS A 184 -12.58 14.52 -9.49
CA LYS A 184 -11.51 14.41 -10.50
C LYS A 184 -10.10 14.54 -9.91
N GLU A 185 -9.99 15.07 -8.70
CA GLU A 185 -8.73 15.21 -7.96
C GLU A 185 -8.41 13.98 -7.10
N ALA A 186 -9.44 13.26 -6.63
CA ALA A 186 -9.24 12.13 -5.74
C ALA A 186 -8.61 10.93 -6.47
N ILE A 187 -7.45 10.49 -5.97
CA ILE A 187 -6.71 9.32 -6.46
C ILE A 187 -7.20 8.02 -5.80
N LEU A 188 -7.52 8.10 -4.51
CA LEU A 188 -8.05 7.02 -3.68
C LEU A 188 -8.99 7.66 -2.64
N VAL A 189 -10.17 7.06 -2.41
CA VAL A 189 -11.21 7.52 -1.47
C VAL A 189 -11.56 6.43 -0.48
#